data_AF-A0A0C3E7C1-F1
#
_entry.id   AF-A0A0C3E7C1-F1
#
_cell.length_a   1.000
_cell.length_b   1.000
_cell.length_c   1.000
_cell.angle_alpha   90.00
_cell.angle_beta   90.00
_cell.angle_gamma   90.00
#
_symmetry.space_group_name_H-M   'P 1'
#
loop_
_entity.id
_entity.type
_entity.pdbx_description
1 polymer ?
#
loop_
_entity_poly.entity_id
_entity_poly.type
_entity_poly.pdbx_seq_one_letter_code
_entity_poly.pdbx_strand_id
1 'polypeptide(L)'
;MAKVFKDSLVPQIAPPPVPVSEDNLDIPIAVVEHLLLKHLAAYPKSDLIELSNRLCVVSTIVESSLAHMRSRSWVEVYQPLSATSSYSNIRYGLTELGTAEAELAFRREAYMGSVPVSLEQYWDVVQRQNLRNQPITRSDVERALDDVYGSQRLIPVLGPAINSGRALLLYGHAGTGKSYVAARVLNALNTSVFIPHAVYAEGNIIKVFSEHHHKRIDNSHSKSFVKVADHYDKRWILCERPNIQVGGELTMDMLEVNHSEHNRVWIAPLQMMANNGILVIDDLGRQSMPVDALLNRWIVPMEYFIDHLGLPNGQQISVPFLLTLAFSSNLSPSSIADPAFLRRLGYKIEFTPLELDEYCQLWMELAQSYELDLDEGFFDQLKQLHDETQTGFFPCLPKDILGISRDILLFEEIGQQVSNEVLTRAWGLYFTVDE
;
A
#
# COMPACT_ATOMS: atom_id res chain seq x y z
N MET A 1 -16.81 -24.48 20.46
CA MET A 1 -15.39 -24.16 20.74
C MET A 1 -15.04 -22.91 19.95
N ALA A 2 -15.17 -21.75 20.60
CA ALA A 2 -14.81 -20.46 20.03
C ALA A 2 -13.31 -20.45 19.77
N LYS A 3 -12.95 -20.44 18.50
CA LYS A 3 -11.59 -20.57 18.03
C LYS A 3 -11.06 -19.14 17.99
N VAL A 4 -10.45 -18.73 19.10
CA VAL A 4 -9.68 -17.49 19.24
C VAL A 4 -8.62 -17.51 18.13
N PHE A 5 -8.66 -16.57 17.19
CA PHE A 5 -7.78 -16.61 16.02
C PHE A 5 -7.08 -15.28 15.74
N LYS A 6 -5.83 -15.42 15.30
CA LYS A 6 -4.71 -14.49 15.49
C LYS A 6 -4.96 -13.07 14.93
N ASP A 7 -5.08 -12.10 15.84
CA ASP A 7 -4.97 -10.65 15.57
C ASP A 7 -3.57 -10.21 15.09
N SER A 8 -2.61 -11.13 14.93
CA SER A 8 -1.24 -10.81 14.53
C SER A 8 -0.91 -11.42 13.17
N LEU A 9 -0.73 -10.58 12.16
CA LEU A 9 -0.20 -10.96 10.84
C LEU A 9 1.15 -11.67 11.00
N VAL A 10 1.35 -12.74 10.23
CA VAL A 10 2.58 -13.55 10.26
C VAL A 10 3.46 -13.20 9.05
N PRO A 11 4.76 -12.92 9.23
CA PRO A 11 5.67 -12.72 8.10
C PRO A 11 5.71 -13.97 7.23
N GLN A 12 5.59 -13.81 5.91
CA GLN A 12 5.61 -14.96 5.00
C GLN A 12 7.00 -15.61 4.92
N ILE A 13 8.05 -14.84 5.17
CA ILE A 13 9.44 -15.29 5.10
C ILE A 13 10.14 -15.07 6.44
N ALA A 14 11.26 -15.77 6.63
CA ALA A 14 12.17 -15.46 7.72
C ALA A 14 12.67 -14.01 7.58
N PRO A 15 12.90 -13.29 8.70
CA PRO A 15 13.34 -11.90 8.64
C PRO A 15 14.66 -11.74 7.88
N PRO A 16 14.84 -10.65 7.09
CA PRO A 16 16.09 -10.39 6.40
C PRO A 16 17.28 -10.31 7.37
N PRO A 17 18.42 -10.95 7.04
CA PRO A 17 19.58 -11.02 7.92
C PRO A 17 20.23 -9.63 8.08
N VAL A 18 20.64 -9.29 9.30
CA VAL A 18 21.33 -8.03 9.59
C VAL A 18 22.71 -8.03 8.93
N PRO A 19 23.05 -7.02 8.09
CA PRO A 19 24.40 -6.90 7.54
C PRO A 19 25.39 -6.58 8.66
N VAL A 20 26.45 -7.38 8.79
CA VAL A 20 27.46 -7.22 9.85
C VAL A 20 28.73 -6.50 9.38
N SER A 21 28.92 -6.38 8.07
CA SER A 21 30.04 -5.68 7.43
C SER A 21 29.57 -4.82 6.25
N GLU A 22 30.44 -3.92 5.80
CA GLU A 22 30.22 -3.09 4.61
C GLU A 22 29.99 -3.95 3.35
N ASP A 23 30.74 -5.04 3.20
CA ASP A 23 30.60 -5.98 2.07
C ASP A 23 29.21 -6.65 2.03
N ASN A 24 28.55 -6.81 3.17
CA ASN A 24 27.20 -7.39 3.23
C ASN A 24 26.09 -6.39 2.85
N LEU A 25 26.40 -5.10 2.72
CA LEU A 25 25.42 -4.11 2.29
C LEU A 25 25.07 -4.24 0.81
N ASP A 26 26.01 -4.76 0.01
CA ASP A 26 25.89 -4.95 -1.44
C ASP A 26 25.61 -3.63 -2.20
N ILE A 27 26.16 -2.53 -1.68
CA ILE A 27 26.13 -1.20 -2.29
C ILE A 27 27.49 -0.53 -2.12
N PRO A 28 27.86 0.46 -2.95
CA PRO A 28 29.11 1.18 -2.77
C PRO A 28 29.17 1.92 -1.42
N ILE A 29 30.28 1.80 -0.71
CA ILE A 29 30.47 2.44 0.61
C ILE A 29 30.31 3.97 0.56
N ALA A 30 30.63 4.58 -0.58
CA ALA A 30 30.43 6.01 -0.81
C ALA A 30 28.97 6.44 -0.63
N VAL A 31 28.00 5.55 -0.86
CA VAL A 31 26.57 5.82 -0.59
C VAL A 31 26.34 6.02 0.91
N VAL A 32 26.95 5.17 1.75
CA VAL A 32 26.86 5.28 3.22
C VAL A 32 27.56 6.55 3.71
N GLU A 33 28.77 6.83 3.20
CA GLU A 33 29.52 8.05 3.52
C GLU A 33 28.72 9.32 3.15
N HIS A 34 28.10 9.37 1.96
CA HIS A 34 27.27 10.49 1.55
C HIS A 34 26.01 10.65 2.41
N LEU A 35 25.38 9.55 2.84
CA LEU A 35 24.25 9.61 3.77
C LEU A 35 24.70 10.11 5.14
N LEU A 36 25.86 9.67 5.65
CA LEU A 36 26.44 10.17 6.89
C LEU A 36 26.72 11.67 6.83
N LEU A 37 27.32 12.15 5.74
CA LEU A 37 27.53 13.59 5.52
C LEU A 37 26.21 14.35 5.61
N LYS A 38 25.18 13.88 4.90
CA LYS A 38 23.85 14.50 4.91
C LYS A 38 23.25 14.52 6.32
N HIS A 39 23.27 13.39 7.03
CA HIS A 39 22.74 13.30 8.40
C HIS A 39 23.48 14.20 9.38
N LEU A 40 24.81 14.26 9.32
CA LEU A 40 25.61 15.14 10.18
C LEU A 40 25.42 16.63 9.84
N ALA A 41 25.15 16.97 8.57
CA ALA A 41 24.82 18.34 8.17
C ALA A 41 23.48 18.80 8.75
N ALA A 42 22.45 17.95 8.71
CA ALA A 42 21.13 18.31 9.28
C ALA A 42 21.06 18.15 10.81
N TYR A 43 21.82 17.21 11.37
CA TYR A 43 21.88 16.92 12.81
C TYR A 43 23.34 16.95 13.31
N PRO A 44 23.92 18.15 13.49
CA PRO A 44 25.30 18.27 13.96
C PRO A 44 25.49 17.67 15.35
N LYS A 45 26.69 17.17 15.64
CA LYS A 45 27.06 16.59 16.95
C LYS A 45 26.23 15.37 17.34
N SER A 46 25.84 14.54 16.36
CA SER A 46 25.18 13.26 16.60
C SER A 46 26.18 12.21 17.14
N ASP A 47 25.71 11.25 17.94
CA ASP A 47 26.52 10.08 18.31
C ASP A 47 26.37 8.89 17.35
N LEU A 48 27.20 7.87 17.61
CA LEU A 48 27.23 6.63 16.85
C LEU A 48 25.88 5.88 16.87
N ILE A 49 25.17 5.88 17.99
CA ILE A 49 23.90 5.15 18.15
C ILE A 49 22.79 5.88 17.37
N GLU A 50 22.72 7.21 17.49
CA GLU A 50 21.80 8.06 16.73
C GLU A 50 22.01 7.89 15.23
N LEU A 51 23.25 7.94 14.76
CA LEU A 51 23.58 7.73 13.34
C LEU A 51 23.23 6.32 12.88
N SER A 52 23.56 5.29 13.68
CA SER A 52 23.21 3.89 13.38
C SER A 52 21.70 3.69 13.25
N ASN A 53 20.92 4.29 14.15
CA ASN A 53 19.46 4.21 14.10
C ASN A 53 18.88 4.93 12.88
N ARG A 54 19.37 6.13 12.55
CA ARG A 54 18.92 6.90 11.36
C ARG A 54 19.27 6.21 10.05
N LEU A 55 20.43 5.56 9.98
CA LEU A 55 20.89 4.82 8.80
C LEU A 55 20.36 3.38 8.76
N CYS A 56 19.80 2.88 9.85
CA CYS A 56 19.29 1.52 10.00
C CYS A 56 20.33 0.42 9.71
N VAL A 57 21.60 0.69 10.03
CA VAL A 57 22.71 -0.28 9.94
C VAL A 57 23.40 -0.43 11.28
N VAL A 58 24.16 -1.51 11.46
CA VAL A 58 24.91 -1.76 12.69
C VAL A 58 26.02 -0.73 12.91
N SER A 59 26.34 -0.45 14.17
CA SER A 59 27.31 0.58 14.53
C SER A 59 28.72 0.33 14.01
N THR A 60 29.11 -0.93 13.76
CA THR A 60 30.42 -1.27 13.17
C THR A 60 30.59 -0.70 11.76
N ILE A 61 29.53 -0.71 10.95
CA ILE A 61 29.51 -0.14 9.60
C ILE A 61 29.65 1.38 9.68
N VAL A 62 28.89 2.01 10.59
CA VAL A 62 28.95 3.47 10.78
C VAL A 62 30.32 3.90 11.30
N GLU A 63 30.89 3.18 12.25
CA GLU A 63 32.21 3.46 12.82
C GLU A 63 33.32 3.38 11.76
N SER A 64 33.30 2.35 10.92
CA SER A 64 34.23 2.18 9.80
C SER A 64 34.12 3.34 8.80
N SER A 65 32.89 3.68 8.39
CA SER A 65 32.64 4.83 7.51
C SER A 65 33.11 6.16 8.13
N LEU A 66 32.84 6.39 9.42
CA LEU A 66 33.32 7.59 10.13
C LEU A 66 34.85 7.63 10.19
N ALA A 67 35.53 6.50 10.36
CA ALA A 67 36.99 6.44 10.32
C ALA A 67 37.55 6.83 8.94
N HIS A 68 36.93 6.37 7.85
CA HIS A 68 37.29 6.79 6.49
C HIS A 68 37.03 8.29 6.25
N MET A 69 35.89 8.81 6.70
CA MET A 69 35.56 10.23 6.58
C MET A 69 36.53 11.12 7.41
N ARG A 70 37.00 10.62 8.56
CA ARG A 70 38.01 11.30 9.38
C ARG A 70 39.38 11.33 8.71
N SER A 71 39.81 10.25 8.05
CA SER A 71 41.11 10.23 7.35
C SER A 71 41.14 11.21 6.16
N ARG A 72 39.96 11.55 5.61
CA ARG A 72 39.76 12.60 4.59
C ARG A 72 39.50 13.99 5.16
N SER A 73 39.56 14.17 6.48
CA SER A 73 39.26 15.45 7.16
C SER A 73 37.85 15.99 6.92
N TRP A 74 36.87 15.13 6.65
CA TRP A 74 35.45 15.53 6.50
C TRP A 74 34.71 15.58 7.84
N VAL A 75 35.12 14.75 8.80
CA VAL A 75 34.49 14.62 10.11
C VAL A 75 35.50 14.89 11.22
N GLU A 76 35.04 15.56 12.26
CA GLU A 76 35.76 15.78 13.50
C GLU A 76 35.02 15.15 14.70
N VAL A 77 35.77 14.88 15.75
CA VAL A 77 35.29 14.18 16.95
C VAL A 77 35.30 15.13 18.14
N TYR A 78 34.16 15.24 18.80
CA TYR A 78 33.97 16.03 20.01
C TYR A 78 33.83 15.10 21.21
N GLN A 79 34.66 15.32 22.23
CA GLN A 79 34.58 14.61 23.51
C GLN A 79 34.36 15.62 24.65
N PRO A 80 33.26 15.51 25.42
CA PRO A 80 33.04 16.36 26.60
C PRO A 80 34.14 16.14 27.64
N LEU A 81 34.71 17.24 28.16
CA LEU A 81 35.84 17.23 29.10
C LEU A 81 35.55 16.54 30.45
N SER A 82 34.28 16.27 30.79
CA SER A 82 33.86 15.70 32.09
C SER A 82 33.42 14.24 32.05
N ALA A 83 33.49 13.58 30.88
CA ALA A 83 32.98 12.23 30.70
C ALA A 83 34.06 11.17 30.93
N THR A 84 33.85 10.29 31.91
CA THR A 84 34.54 8.98 31.97
C THR A 84 34.28 8.25 30.64
N SER A 85 35.30 7.59 30.11
CA SER A 85 35.42 6.96 28.80
C SER A 85 34.31 5.94 28.46
N SER A 86 33.10 6.40 28.20
CA SER A 86 32.02 5.62 27.58
C SER A 86 31.77 6.12 26.16
N TYR A 87 31.58 5.19 25.23
CA TYR A 87 31.26 5.45 23.81
C TYR A 87 30.01 6.34 23.62
N SER A 88 29.13 6.43 24.63
CA SER A 88 27.93 7.27 24.65
C SER A 88 28.21 8.78 24.63
N ASN A 89 29.45 9.21 24.88
CA ASN A 89 29.80 10.62 25.02
C ASN A 89 30.58 11.18 23.82
N ILE A 90 30.90 10.33 22.82
CA ILE A 90 31.59 10.76 21.61
C ILE A 90 30.55 11.33 20.64
N ARG A 91 30.74 12.58 20.20
CA ARG A 91 29.89 13.22 19.18
C ARG A 91 30.70 13.46 17.92
N TYR A 92 30.06 13.36 16.76
CA TYR A 92 30.65 13.61 15.46
C TYR A 92 30.07 14.87 14.83
N GLY A 93 30.92 15.68 14.20
CA GLY A 93 30.50 16.86 13.44
C GLY A 93 31.25 16.96 12.12
N LEU A 94 30.72 17.76 11.21
CA LEU A 94 31.39 18.04 9.94
C LEU A 94 32.43 19.14 10.14
N THR A 95 33.57 18.99 9.49
CA THR A 95 34.52 20.09 9.28
C THR A 95 33.99 21.04 8.19
N GLU A 96 34.70 22.12 7.90
CA GLU A 96 34.38 22.98 6.74
C GLU A 96 34.42 22.20 5.42
N LEU A 97 35.43 21.32 5.24
CA LEU A 97 35.52 20.44 4.07
C LEU A 97 34.35 19.45 4.03
N GLY A 98 34.00 18.83 5.16
CA GLY A 98 32.85 17.93 5.24
C GLY A 98 31.53 18.62 4.93
N THR A 99 31.37 19.88 5.36
CA THR A 99 30.18 20.68 5.06
C THR A 99 30.06 20.95 3.55
N ALA A 100 31.17 21.31 2.89
CA ALA A 100 31.19 21.49 1.44
C ALA A 100 30.86 20.18 0.69
N GLU A 101 31.39 19.04 1.13
CA GLU A 101 31.05 17.73 0.55
C GLU A 101 29.59 17.33 0.79
N ALA A 102 29.02 17.64 1.96
CA ALA A 102 27.62 17.40 2.25
C ALA A 102 26.70 18.20 1.30
N GLU A 103 27.04 19.46 0.99
CA GLU A 103 26.31 20.25 0.01
C GLU A 103 26.37 19.64 -1.40
N LEU A 104 27.54 19.13 -1.81
CA LEU A 104 27.68 18.44 -3.10
C LEU A 104 26.85 17.16 -3.13
N ALA A 105 26.82 16.40 -2.04
CA ALA A 105 26.00 15.20 -1.91
C ALA A 105 24.50 15.54 -2.04
N PHE A 106 24.01 16.57 -1.34
CA PHE A 106 22.61 17.02 -1.46
C PHE A 106 22.26 17.52 -2.87
N ARG A 107 23.20 18.18 -3.57
CA ARG A 107 22.98 18.65 -4.95
C ARG A 107 22.81 17.50 -5.93
N ARG A 108 23.57 16.41 -5.76
CA ARG A 108 23.48 15.21 -6.60
C ARG A 108 22.23 14.40 -6.31
N GLU A 109 21.96 14.15 -5.03
CA GLU A 109 20.81 13.36 -4.59
C GLU A 109 20.39 13.76 -3.18
N ALA A 110 19.17 14.25 -3.06
CA ALA A 110 18.68 14.79 -1.79
C ALA A 110 18.09 13.73 -0.86
N TYR A 111 18.07 12.46 -1.27
CA TYR A 111 17.58 11.37 -0.43
C TYR A 111 18.31 11.40 0.93
N MET A 112 17.52 11.53 2.00
CA MET A 112 17.99 11.58 3.37
C MET A 112 17.14 10.62 4.20
N GLY A 113 17.70 9.44 4.48
CA GLY A 113 17.00 8.37 5.16
C GLY A 113 17.95 7.24 5.52
N SER A 114 17.40 6.05 5.66
CA SER A 114 18.13 4.82 5.92
C SER A 114 19.06 4.45 4.76
N VAL A 115 20.08 3.64 5.01
CA VAL A 115 20.90 3.06 3.95
C VAL A 115 20.00 2.20 3.05
N PRO A 116 20.04 2.38 1.72
CA PRO A 116 19.23 1.57 0.81
C PRO A 116 19.70 0.12 0.79
N VAL A 117 18.82 -0.77 0.35
CA VAL A 117 19.18 -2.15 0.00
C VAL A 117 19.59 -2.21 -1.46
N SER A 118 20.43 -3.18 -1.84
CA SER A 118 20.78 -3.37 -3.25
C SER A 118 19.56 -3.84 -4.06
N LEU A 119 19.60 -3.64 -5.38
CA LEU A 119 18.55 -4.15 -6.27
C LEU A 119 18.46 -5.69 -6.22
N GLU A 120 19.58 -6.40 -6.04
CA GLU A 120 19.61 -7.86 -5.88
C GLU A 120 18.94 -8.30 -4.57
N GLN A 121 19.24 -7.62 -3.45
CA GLN A 121 18.57 -7.85 -2.17
C GLN A 121 17.07 -7.58 -2.27
N TYR A 122 16.66 -6.53 -2.99
CA TYR A 122 15.26 -6.24 -3.29
C TYR A 122 14.59 -7.39 -4.03
N TRP A 123 15.23 -7.90 -5.08
CA TRP A 123 14.72 -9.01 -5.87
C TRP A 123 14.50 -10.27 -5.03
N ASP A 124 15.51 -10.69 -4.27
CA ASP A 124 15.45 -11.90 -3.46
C ASP A 124 14.31 -11.86 -2.44
N VAL A 125 14.18 -10.76 -1.68
CA VAL A 125 13.12 -10.62 -0.68
C VAL A 125 11.73 -10.62 -1.34
N VAL A 126 11.53 -9.85 -2.41
CA VAL A 126 10.22 -9.77 -3.09
C VAL A 126 9.82 -11.12 -3.68
N GLN A 127 10.76 -11.90 -4.22
CA GLN A 127 10.50 -13.25 -4.75
C GLN A 127 10.11 -14.24 -3.64
N ARG A 128 10.80 -14.22 -2.50
CA ARG A 128 10.49 -15.12 -1.37
C ARG A 128 9.11 -14.81 -0.76
N GLN A 129 8.66 -13.56 -0.81
CA GLN A 129 7.35 -13.07 -0.34
C GLN A 129 6.22 -13.19 -1.36
N ASN A 130 6.44 -13.94 -2.44
CA ASN A 130 5.43 -14.15 -3.47
C ASN A 130 4.21 -14.88 -2.90
N LEU A 131 3.03 -14.33 -3.17
CA LEU A 131 1.73 -14.89 -2.83
C LEU A 131 1.59 -16.36 -3.26
N ARG A 132 2.15 -16.70 -4.42
CA ARG A 132 2.07 -18.05 -5.00
C ARG A 132 2.83 -19.12 -4.21
N ASN A 133 3.74 -18.71 -3.32
CA ASN A 133 4.48 -19.66 -2.49
C ASN A 133 3.60 -20.28 -1.40
N GLN A 134 2.50 -19.62 -1.02
CA GLN A 134 1.54 -20.10 -0.03
C GLN A 134 0.11 -19.83 -0.53
N PRO A 135 -0.49 -20.77 -1.27
CA PRO A 135 -1.82 -20.57 -1.84
C PRO A 135 -2.86 -20.44 -0.73
N ILE A 136 -3.81 -19.52 -0.92
CA ILE A 136 -4.96 -19.34 -0.04
C ILE A 136 -5.98 -20.46 -0.24
N THR A 137 -6.72 -20.75 0.83
CA THR A 137 -7.79 -21.74 0.81
C THR A 137 -9.16 -21.09 0.70
N ARG A 138 -10.21 -21.87 0.44
CA ARG A 138 -11.60 -21.38 0.47
C ARG A 138 -11.94 -20.71 1.81
N SER A 139 -11.53 -21.31 2.93
CA SER A 139 -11.78 -20.75 4.26
C SER A 139 -11.11 -19.39 4.48
N ASP A 140 -9.99 -19.13 3.80
CA ASP A 140 -9.32 -17.83 3.87
C ASP A 140 -10.10 -16.75 3.13
N VAL A 141 -10.68 -17.09 1.98
CA VAL A 141 -11.52 -16.17 1.21
C VAL A 141 -12.84 -15.92 1.93
N GLU A 142 -13.47 -16.97 2.49
CA GLU A 142 -14.68 -16.85 3.31
C GLU A 142 -14.45 -15.94 4.52
N ARG A 143 -13.31 -16.08 5.20
CA ARG A 143 -12.91 -15.19 6.30
C ARG A 143 -12.67 -13.74 5.84
N ALA A 144 -12.11 -13.54 4.66
CA ALA A 144 -11.79 -12.20 4.17
C ALA A 144 -13.00 -11.40 3.68
N LEU A 145 -14.09 -12.11 3.36
CA LEU A 145 -15.33 -11.58 2.82
C LEU A 145 -16.52 -11.83 3.77
N ASP A 146 -16.26 -12.03 5.06
CA ASP A 146 -17.28 -12.33 6.06
C ASP A 146 -18.24 -11.16 6.27
N ASP A 147 -17.76 -9.94 6.11
CA ASP A 147 -18.52 -8.69 6.13
C ASP A 147 -19.02 -8.24 4.73
N VAL A 148 -18.88 -9.09 3.71
CA VAL A 148 -19.31 -8.80 2.34
C VAL A 148 -20.58 -9.59 2.01
N TYR A 149 -21.70 -8.89 1.86
CA TYR A 149 -22.94 -9.47 1.36
C TYR A 149 -22.81 -9.94 -0.08
N GLY A 150 -23.45 -11.06 -0.42
CA GLY A 150 -23.33 -11.68 -1.75
C GLY A 150 -22.00 -12.39 -2.00
N SER A 151 -21.08 -12.44 -1.03
CA SER A 151 -19.73 -13.00 -1.20
C SER A 151 -19.74 -14.50 -1.55
N GLN A 152 -20.78 -15.23 -1.17
CA GLN A 152 -20.94 -16.67 -1.46
C GLN A 152 -20.84 -16.98 -2.97
N ARG A 153 -21.33 -16.06 -3.81
CA ARG A 153 -21.25 -16.16 -5.28
C ARG A 153 -19.86 -15.82 -5.80
N LEU A 154 -19.14 -14.93 -5.09
CA LEU A 154 -17.82 -14.45 -5.48
C LEU A 154 -16.69 -15.39 -5.04
N ILE A 155 -16.81 -16.07 -3.90
CA ILE A 155 -15.79 -16.97 -3.33
C ILE A 155 -15.25 -18.01 -4.34
N PRO A 156 -16.10 -18.76 -5.09
CA PRO A 156 -15.64 -19.75 -6.05
C PRO A 156 -14.80 -19.17 -7.20
N VAL A 157 -14.98 -17.88 -7.50
CA VAL A 157 -14.30 -17.20 -8.61
C VAL A 157 -13.06 -16.44 -8.11
N LEU A 158 -13.18 -15.72 -6.99
CA LEU A 158 -12.10 -14.94 -6.40
C LEU A 158 -10.96 -15.82 -5.88
N GLY A 159 -11.25 -16.92 -5.19
CA GLY A 159 -10.21 -17.78 -4.61
C GLY A 159 -9.17 -18.26 -5.64
N PRO A 160 -9.59 -18.90 -6.75
CA PRO A 160 -8.69 -19.28 -7.84
C PRO A 160 -7.97 -18.08 -8.48
N ALA A 161 -8.67 -16.95 -8.61
CA ALA A 161 -8.12 -15.75 -9.22
C ALA A 161 -6.95 -15.19 -8.41
N ILE A 162 -7.09 -15.12 -7.08
CA ILE A 162 -6.04 -14.67 -6.15
C ILE A 162 -4.83 -15.61 -6.22
N ASN A 163 -5.05 -16.92 -6.12
CA ASN A 163 -3.97 -17.91 -6.20
C ASN A 163 -3.20 -17.88 -7.52
N SER A 164 -3.86 -17.49 -8.61
CA SER A 164 -3.20 -17.37 -9.91
C SER A 164 -2.21 -16.20 -9.97
N GLY A 165 -2.41 -15.15 -9.16
CA GLY A 165 -1.68 -13.88 -9.26
C GLY A 165 -1.80 -13.22 -10.64
N ARG A 166 -2.81 -13.57 -11.44
CA ARG A 166 -3.14 -12.87 -12.70
C ARG A 166 -3.97 -11.63 -12.38
N ALA A 167 -3.96 -10.67 -13.30
CA ALA A 167 -4.81 -9.50 -13.17
C ALA A 167 -6.30 -9.87 -13.08
N LEU A 168 -7.05 -9.04 -12.37
CA LEU A 168 -8.48 -9.12 -12.16
C LEU A 168 -9.16 -7.94 -12.86
N LEU A 169 -10.22 -8.20 -13.63
CA LEU A 169 -11.15 -7.18 -14.09
C LEU A 169 -12.48 -7.38 -13.35
N LEU A 170 -12.77 -6.50 -12.41
CA LEU A 170 -14.03 -6.42 -11.68
C LEU A 170 -14.94 -5.44 -12.44
N TYR A 171 -16.07 -5.92 -12.95
CA TYR A 171 -16.97 -5.10 -13.74
C TYR A 171 -18.42 -5.28 -13.29
N GLY A 172 -19.25 -4.27 -13.53
CA GLY A 172 -20.65 -4.25 -13.12
C GLY A 172 -21.09 -2.84 -12.76
N HIS A 173 -22.39 -2.66 -12.49
CA HIS A 173 -22.97 -1.36 -12.19
C HIS A 173 -22.25 -0.64 -11.03
N ALA A 174 -22.31 0.69 -11.04
CA ALA A 174 -21.83 1.49 -9.92
C ALA A 174 -22.54 1.09 -8.62
N GLY A 175 -21.85 1.17 -7.49
CA GLY A 175 -22.47 0.83 -6.20
C GLY A 175 -22.57 -0.66 -5.85
N THR A 176 -22.06 -1.57 -6.70
CA THR A 176 -22.04 -3.02 -6.45
C THR A 176 -20.92 -3.51 -5.52
N GLY A 177 -20.07 -2.62 -5.00
CA GLY A 177 -19.02 -2.98 -4.03
C GLY A 177 -17.71 -3.52 -4.62
N LYS A 178 -17.47 -3.36 -5.94
CA LYS A 178 -16.25 -3.82 -6.63
C LYS A 178 -14.95 -3.46 -5.89
N SER A 179 -14.74 -2.17 -5.61
CA SER A 179 -13.53 -1.66 -4.96
C SER A 179 -13.41 -2.12 -3.51
N TYR A 180 -14.55 -2.23 -2.81
CA TYR A 180 -14.62 -2.74 -1.45
C TYR A 180 -14.18 -4.21 -1.35
N VAL A 181 -14.61 -5.04 -2.30
CA VAL A 181 -14.17 -6.44 -2.39
C VAL A 181 -12.72 -6.54 -2.85
N ALA A 182 -12.29 -5.73 -3.82
CA ALA A 182 -10.90 -5.69 -4.29
C ALA A 182 -9.90 -5.44 -3.15
N ALA A 183 -10.21 -4.49 -2.26
CA ALA A 183 -9.37 -4.20 -1.10
C ALA A 183 -9.29 -5.36 -0.09
N ARG A 184 -10.39 -6.10 0.08
CA ARG A 184 -10.50 -7.24 1.02
C ARG A 184 -9.85 -8.52 0.53
N VAL A 185 -9.65 -8.66 -0.77
CA VAL A 185 -8.94 -9.81 -1.36
C VAL A 185 -7.60 -10.07 -0.66
N LEU A 186 -6.87 -9.02 -0.27
CA LEU A 186 -5.60 -9.18 0.46
C LEU A 186 -5.74 -9.73 1.87
N ASN A 187 -6.88 -9.47 2.54
CA ASN A 187 -7.14 -9.95 3.91
C ASN A 187 -7.21 -11.49 3.96
N ALA A 188 -7.49 -12.14 2.83
CA ALA A 188 -7.47 -13.60 2.72
C ALA A 188 -6.08 -14.16 3.04
N LEU A 189 -5.02 -13.45 2.68
CA LEU A 189 -3.65 -13.95 2.86
C LEU A 189 -3.24 -13.95 4.33
N ASN A 190 -3.68 -12.96 5.11
CA ASN A 190 -3.36 -12.82 6.54
C ASN A 190 -1.86 -12.90 6.87
N THR A 191 -1.02 -12.34 5.99
CA THR A 191 0.46 -12.32 6.13
C THR A 191 1.00 -10.89 6.07
N SER A 192 2.18 -10.69 6.62
CA SER A 192 2.97 -9.45 6.50
C SER A 192 4.17 -9.62 5.57
N VAL A 193 4.70 -8.49 5.09
CA VAL A 193 5.81 -8.41 4.13
C VAL A 193 6.85 -7.38 4.57
N PHE A 194 8.10 -7.62 4.23
CA PHE A 194 9.22 -6.70 4.39
C PHE A 194 9.31 -5.78 3.17
N ILE A 195 9.34 -4.48 3.43
CA ILE A 195 9.44 -3.42 2.42
C ILE A 195 10.67 -2.57 2.77
N PRO A 196 11.60 -2.33 1.84
CA PRO A 196 12.78 -1.54 2.15
C PRO A 196 12.43 -0.05 2.23
N HIS A 197 13.19 0.69 3.02
CA HIS A 197 13.11 2.16 2.99
C HIS A 197 13.38 2.72 1.58
N ALA A 198 14.44 2.22 0.94
CA ALA A 198 14.84 2.59 -0.41
C ALA A 198 15.68 1.48 -1.06
N VAL A 199 15.76 1.50 -2.38
CA VAL A 199 16.56 0.59 -3.20
C VAL A 199 17.64 1.39 -3.93
N TYR A 200 18.87 0.87 -3.93
CA TYR A 200 19.97 1.41 -4.71
C TYR A 200 20.06 0.69 -6.04
N ALA A 201 20.03 1.44 -7.14
CA ALA A 201 20.16 0.90 -8.49
C ALA A 201 20.88 1.90 -9.40
N GLU A 202 21.95 1.43 -10.05
CA GLU A 202 22.70 2.18 -11.06
C GLU A 202 23.07 3.62 -10.66
N GLY A 203 23.51 3.80 -9.41
CA GLY A 203 23.91 5.11 -8.90
C GLY A 203 22.78 5.98 -8.36
N ASN A 204 21.53 5.50 -8.31
CA ASN A 204 20.37 6.23 -7.81
C ASN A 204 19.76 5.53 -6.58
N ILE A 205 19.21 6.32 -5.65
CA ILE A 205 18.45 5.83 -4.50
C ILE A 205 16.96 6.07 -4.75
N ILE A 206 16.21 5.00 -4.95
CA ILE A 206 14.77 5.00 -5.21
C ILE A 206 14.05 4.72 -3.89
N LYS A 207 13.33 5.71 -3.36
CA LYS A 207 12.52 5.57 -2.16
C LYS A 207 11.30 4.68 -2.45
N VAL A 208 11.15 3.60 -1.68
CA VAL A 208 10.04 2.64 -1.84
C VAL A 208 9.02 2.81 -0.72
N PHE A 209 9.47 2.80 0.54
CA PHE A 209 8.55 2.98 1.66
C PHE A 209 7.94 4.38 1.70
N SER A 210 6.65 4.42 1.97
CA SER A 210 5.83 5.64 2.08
C SER A 210 4.75 5.39 3.11
N GLU A 211 4.60 6.27 4.10
CA GLU A 211 3.57 6.16 5.14
C GLU A 211 2.15 6.30 4.58
N HIS A 212 2.00 6.89 3.39
CA HIS A 212 0.72 6.98 2.69
C HIS A 212 0.26 5.63 2.11
N HIS A 213 1.20 4.74 1.75
CA HIS A 213 0.89 3.48 1.08
C HIS A 213 1.20 2.24 1.92
N HIS A 214 2.00 2.39 2.97
CA HIS A 214 2.53 1.27 3.74
C HIS A 214 2.23 1.45 5.22
N LYS A 215 1.52 0.49 5.79
CA LYS A 215 1.22 0.44 7.22
C LYS A 215 2.17 -0.51 7.94
N ARG A 216 2.96 0.04 8.85
CA ARG A 216 3.92 -0.73 9.67
C ARG A 216 3.20 -1.58 10.71
N ILE A 217 3.73 -2.76 10.97
CA ILE A 217 3.25 -3.66 12.03
C ILE A 217 4.18 -3.62 13.25
N ASP A 218 5.46 -3.33 13.05
CA ASP A 218 6.44 -3.35 14.13
C ASP A 218 6.48 -2.02 14.92
N ASN A 219 5.94 -2.03 16.13
CA ASN A 219 6.07 -0.92 17.09
C ASN A 219 7.49 -0.82 17.71
N SER A 220 8.49 -1.50 17.13
CA SER A 220 9.83 -1.72 17.69
C SER A 220 10.67 -0.44 17.79
N HIS A 221 10.33 0.62 17.03
CA HIS A 221 11.00 1.93 17.08
C HIS A 221 10.90 2.61 18.46
N SER A 222 9.96 2.20 19.32
CA SER A 222 9.67 2.85 20.60
C SER A 222 10.22 2.12 21.83
N LYS A 223 10.79 0.91 21.68
CA LYS A 223 11.20 0.07 22.81
C LYS A 223 12.72 -0.03 22.89
N SER A 224 13.27 0.46 24.00
CA SER A 224 14.69 0.43 24.36
C SER A 224 15.25 -0.99 24.58
N PHE A 225 14.39 -2.01 24.65
CA PHE A 225 14.76 -3.42 24.76
C PHE A 225 13.99 -4.25 23.72
N VAL A 226 14.69 -4.66 22.67
CA VAL A 226 14.18 -5.51 21.59
C VAL A 226 14.64 -6.94 21.85
N LYS A 227 13.74 -7.94 21.81
CA LYS A 227 14.13 -9.35 21.96
C LYS A 227 15.07 -9.74 20.81
N VAL A 228 16.00 -10.68 21.06
CA VAL A 228 16.93 -11.18 20.03
C VAL A 228 16.20 -11.77 18.81
N ALA A 229 15.00 -12.30 18.99
CA ALA A 229 14.15 -12.81 17.91
C ALA A 229 13.50 -11.72 17.03
N ASP A 230 13.49 -10.47 17.49
CA ASP A 230 12.93 -9.31 16.76
C ASP A 230 14.05 -8.50 16.04
N HIS A 231 15.30 -8.98 16.07
CA HIS A 231 16.41 -8.37 15.33
C HIS A 231 16.40 -8.84 13.88
N TYR A 232 15.99 -7.95 12.98
CA TYR A 232 16.14 -8.11 11.55
C TYR A 232 16.80 -6.85 10.97
N ASP A 233 17.25 -6.93 9.73
CA ASP A 233 17.84 -5.79 9.03
C ASP A 233 16.84 -4.62 8.97
N LYS A 234 17.13 -3.55 9.70
CA LYS A 234 16.25 -2.38 9.86
C LYS A 234 16.17 -1.52 8.60
N ARG A 235 16.97 -1.80 7.55
CA ARG A 235 16.75 -1.20 6.22
C ARG A 235 15.42 -1.66 5.61
N TRP A 236 14.89 -2.77 6.11
CA TRP A 236 13.56 -3.29 5.85
C TRP A 236 12.58 -2.90 6.95
N ILE A 237 11.31 -2.87 6.61
CA ILE A 237 10.21 -2.54 7.50
C ILE A 237 9.15 -3.62 7.36
N LEU A 238 8.72 -4.19 8.48
CA LEU A 238 7.62 -5.15 8.48
C LEU A 238 6.28 -4.42 8.36
N CYS A 239 5.60 -4.65 7.24
CA CYS A 239 4.35 -3.98 6.88
C CYS A 239 3.20 -4.98 6.65
N GLU A 240 1.98 -4.47 6.76
CA GLU A 240 0.83 -5.10 6.11
C GLU A 240 1.10 -5.17 4.60
N ARG A 241 0.50 -6.14 3.89
CA ARG A 241 0.62 -6.19 2.43
C ARG A 241 0.11 -4.87 1.83
N PRO A 242 0.86 -4.24 0.91
CA PRO A 242 0.44 -2.98 0.30
C PRO A 242 -0.94 -3.10 -0.35
N ASN A 243 -1.84 -2.18 0.00
CA ASN A 243 -3.11 -2.01 -0.68
C ASN A 243 -3.17 -0.60 -1.25
N ILE A 244 -2.75 -0.46 -2.50
CA ILE A 244 -2.70 0.83 -3.19
C ILE A 244 -3.89 0.92 -4.13
N GLN A 245 -4.72 1.93 -3.96
CA GLN A 245 -5.86 2.21 -4.83
C GLN A 245 -5.70 3.57 -5.48
N VAL A 246 -5.96 3.64 -6.78
CA VAL A 246 -5.90 4.86 -7.60
C VAL A 246 -7.11 4.91 -8.54
N GLY A 247 -7.68 6.09 -8.73
CA GLY A 247 -8.85 6.32 -9.57
C GLY A 247 -8.54 7.16 -10.82
N GLY A 248 -9.36 8.19 -11.04
CA GLY A 248 -9.22 9.10 -12.19
C GLY A 248 -7.99 10.00 -12.17
N GLU A 249 -7.35 10.14 -11.00
CA GLU A 249 -6.13 10.91 -10.76
C GLU A 249 -4.85 10.19 -11.22
N LEU A 250 -4.95 8.92 -11.62
CA LEU A 250 -3.83 8.16 -12.14
C LEU A 250 -3.27 8.84 -13.40
N THR A 251 -1.95 8.98 -13.45
CA THR A 251 -1.21 9.44 -14.64
C THR A 251 -0.14 8.42 -15.02
N MET A 252 0.31 8.45 -16.28
CA MET A 252 1.40 7.57 -16.75
C MET A 252 2.70 7.81 -15.98
N ASP A 253 2.93 9.05 -15.54
CA ASP A 253 4.10 9.42 -14.76
C ASP A 253 4.15 8.65 -13.43
N MET A 254 3.02 8.42 -12.76
CA MET A 254 2.99 7.62 -11.51
C MET A 254 3.46 6.16 -11.69
N LEU A 255 3.58 5.70 -12.94
CA LEU A 255 4.04 4.36 -13.32
C LEU A 255 5.53 4.31 -13.68
N GLU A 256 6.23 5.45 -13.61
CA GLU A 256 7.67 5.55 -13.84
C GLU A 256 8.40 6.03 -12.57
N VAL A 257 9.71 5.78 -12.52
CA VAL A 257 10.55 6.31 -11.43
C VAL A 257 10.59 7.82 -11.55
N ASN A 258 10.04 8.49 -10.55
CA ASN A 258 9.77 9.92 -10.63
C ASN A 258 10.34 10.72 -9.48
N HIS A 259 10.37 12.03 -9.69
CA HIS A 259 10.92 12.98 -8.74
C HIS A 259 9.80 13.81 -8.13
N SER A 260 9.77 13.96 -6.81
CA SER A 260 8.87 14.96 -6.21
C SER A 260 9.33 16.36 -6.61
N GLU A 261 8.50 17.17 -7.26
CA GLU A 261 8.85 18.48 -7.89
C GLU A 261 9.78 19.39 -7.06
N HIS A 262 9.74 19.29 -5.72
CA HIS A 262 10.52 20.12 -4.81
C HIS A 262 11.81 19.48 -4.23
N ASN A 263 11.92 18.15 -4.15
CA ASN A 263 12.80 17.53 -3.14
C ASN A 263 14.00 16.70 -3.58
N ARG A 264 14.43 16.58 -4.84
CA ARG A 264 15.70 15.85 -5.14
C ARG A 264 15.61 14.32 -5.10
N VAL A 265 14.45 13.76 -4.73
CA VAL A 265 14.33 12.35 -4.32
C VAL A 265 13.56 11.56 -5.36
N TRP A 266 14.16 10.46 -5.80
CA TRP A 266 13.51 9.47 -6.66
C TRP A 266 12.54 8.62 -5.85
N ILE A 267 11.33 8.47 -6.36
CA ILE A 267 10.23 7.73 -5.76
C ILE A 267 9.91 6.56 -6.67
N ALA A 268 9.72 5.39 -6.07
CA ALA A 268 9.32 4.19 -6.76
C ALA A 268 7.93 4.36 -7.39
N PRO A 269 7.67 3.81 -8.58
CA PRO A 269 6.34 3.85 -9.17
C PRO A 269 5.34 2.99 -8.39
N LEU A 270 4.04 3.22 -8.63
CA LEU A 270 2.95 2.59 -7.88
C LEU A 270 3.05 1.06 -7.86
N GLN A 271 3.38 0.42 -8.98
CA GLN A 271 3.53 -1.02 -9.07
C GLN A 271 4.71 -1.56 -8.26
N MET A 272 5.82 -0.82 -8.17
CA MET A 272 6.97 -1.21 -7.36
C MET A 272 6.67 -1.07 -5.86
N MET A 273 5.91 -0.04 -5.47
CA MET A 273 5.41 0.12 -4.10
C MET A 273 4.35 -0.95 -3.74
N ALA A 274 3.53 -1.38 -4.71
CA ALA A 274 2.50 -2.40 -4.51
C ALA A 274 3.01 -3.85 -4.53
N ASN A 275 4.31 -4.08 -4.73
CA ASN A 275 4.88 -5.43 -4.79
C ASN A 275 4.53 -6.27 -3.55
N ASN A 276 4.26 -7.55 -3.77
CA ASN A 276 3.71 -8.49 -2.78
C ASN A 276 2.34 -8.07 -2.19
N GLY A 277 1.65 -7.10 -2.78
CA GLY A 277 0.33 -6.64 -2.38
C GLY A 277 -0.66 -6.60 -3.54
N ILE A 278 -1.52 -5.58 -3.55
CA ILE A 278 -2.50 -5.30 -4.60
C ILE A 278 -2.39 -3.84 -5.05
N LEU A 279 -2.53 -3.62 -6.34
CA LEU A 279 -2.74 -2.31 -6.95
C LEU A 279 -4.12 -2.32 -7.63
N VAL A 280 -5.03 -1.51 -7.11
CA VAL A 280 -6.40 -1.36 -7.60
C VAL A 280 -6.50 -0.10 -8.43
N ILE A 281 -6.87 -0.25 -9.71
CA ILE A 281 -7.20 0.84 -10.62
C ILE A 281 -8.72 0.94 -10.69
N ASP A 282 -9.28 1.96 -10.03
CA ASP A 282 -10.71 2.20 -10.01
C ASP A 282 -11.18 3.04 -11.19
N ASP A 283 -12.46 2.90 -11.54
CA ASP A 283 -13.11 3.62 -12.65
C ASP A 283 -12.31 3.56 -13.97
N LEU A 284 -11.81 2.39 -14.32
CA LEU A 284 -11.09 2.17 -15.59
C LEU A 284 -11.96 2.61 -16.78
N GLY A 285 -11.41 3.52 -17.59
CA GLY A 285 -12.10 4.19 -18.70
C GLY A 285 -12.46 5.65 -18.43
N ARG A 286 -12.25 6.15 -17.21
CA ARG A 286 -12.49 7.56 -16.83
C ARG A 286 -11.22 8.36 -16.59
N GLN A 287 -10.06 7.78 -16.85
CA GLN A 287 -8.76 8.44 -16.70
C GLN A 287 -8.51 9.45 -17.82
N SER A 288 -7.62 10.41 -17.55
CA SER A 288 -7.18 11.40 -18.54
C SER A 288 -6.41 10.76 -19.72
N MET A 289 -5.69 9.67 -19.46
CA MET A 289 -4.98 8.91 -20.49
C MET A 289 -5.84 7.79 -21.08
N PRO A 290 -5.58 7.41 -22.35
CA PRO A 290 -6.22 6.26 -22.97
C PRO A 290 -5.96 4.93 -22.21
N VAL A 291 -6.99 4.09 -22.09
CA VAL A 291 -6.91 2.79 -21.39
C VAL A 291 -5.92 1.84 -22.06
N ASP A 292 -5.83 1.87 -23.38
CA ASP A 292 -4.88 1.07 -24.16
C ASP A 292 -3.43 1.43 -23.82
N ALA A 293 -3.11 2.71 -23.61
CA ALA A 293 -1.78 3.14 -23.18
C ALA A 293 -1.43 2.57 -21.79
N LEU A 294 -2.37 2.63 -20.84
CA LEU A 294 -2.20 2.06 -19.50
C LEU A 294 -1.97 0.55 -19.55
N LEU A 295 -2.81 -0.18 -20.31
CA LEU A 295 -2.70 -1.62 -20.42
C LEU A 295 -1.41 -2.04 -21.16
N ASN A 296 -1.03 -1.32 -22.22
CA ASN A 296 0.20 -1.57 -22.97
C ASN A 296 1.44 -1.51 -22.07
N ARG A 297 1.46 -0.58 -21.12
CA ARG A 297 2.56 -0.42 -20.16
C ARG A 297 2.79 -1.66 -19.30
N TRP A 298 1.74 -2.45 -19.05
CA TRP A 298 1.81 -3.65 -18.20
C TRP A 298 1.70 -4.98 -18.92
N ILE A 299 1.59 -5.01 -20.26
CA ILE A 299 1.59 -6.28 -21.01
C ILE A 299 2.80 -7.15 -20.63
N VAL A 300 4.00 -6.58 -20.78
CA VAL A 300 5.26 -7.29 -20.55
C VAL A 300 5.44 -7.59 -19.05
N PRO A 301 5.26 -6.63 -18.13
CA PRO A 301 5.33 -6.91 -16.70
C PRO A 301 4.38 -8.00 -16.20
N MET A 302 3.14 -8.03 -16.70
CA MET A 302 2.16 -9.07 -16.32
C MET A 302 2.51 -10.45 -16.86
N GLU A 303 3.21 -10.54 -17.99
CA GLU A 303 3.57 -11.80 -18.63
C GLU A 303 4.85 -12.40 -18.01
N TYR A 304 5.86 -11.55 -17.78
CA TYR A 304 7.18 -12.00 -17.33
C TYR A 304 7.46 -11.78 -15.85
N PHE A 305 6.54 -11.12 -15.12
CA PHE A 305 6.71 -10.73 -13.71
C PHE A 305 7.95 -9.84 -13.46
N ILE A 306 8.34 -9.08 -14.48
CA ILE A 306 9.49 -8.16 -14.46
C ILE A 306 9.05 -6.85 -15.10
N ASP A 307 9.25 -5.76 -14.37
CA ASP A 307 9.02 -4.40 -14.87
C ASP A 307 10.33 -3.72 -15.20
N HIS A 308 10.37 -3.10 -16.39
CA HIS A 308 11.53 -2.37 -16.86
C HIS A 308 11.27 -0.88 -16.66
N LEU A 309 12.08 -0.27 -15.78
CA LEU A 309 11.93 1.12 -15.39
C LEU A 309 13.08 1.95 -15.96
N GLY A 310 12.73 3.09 -16.55
CA GLY A 310 13.71 4.10 -16.94
C GLY A 310 14.22 4.83 -15.72
N LEU A 311 15.53 5.06 -15.67
CA LEU A 311 16.16 5.93 -14.70
C LEU A 311 16.52 7.29 -15.32
N PRO A 312 16.62 8.35 -14.49
CA PRO A 312 16.87 9.71 -14.96
C PRO A 312 18.24 9.91 -15.60
N ASN A 313 19.21 9.06 -15.24
CA ASN A 313 20.52 9.01 -15.86
C ASN A 313 20.53 8.32 -17.23
N GLY A 314 19.34 7.98 -17.78
CA GLY A 314 19.16 7.30 -19.06
C GLY A 314 19.36 5.78 -19.00
N GLN A 315 19.67 5.23 -17.82
CA GLN A 315 19.80 3.80 -17.63
C GLN A 315 18.43 3.13 -17.47
N GLN A 316 18.41 1.80 -17.60
CA GLN A 316 17.21 1.01 -17.37
C GLN A 316 17.50 -0.04 -16.31
N ILE A 317 16.55 -0.24 -15.42
CA ILE A 317 16.61 -1.28 -14.40
C ILE A 317 15.45 -2.24 -14.58
N SER A 318 15.65 -3.47 -14.13
CA SER A 318 14.60 -4.48 -14.07
C SER A 318 14.24 -4.70 -12.61
N VAL A 319 12.96 -4.56 -12.27
CA VAL A 319 12.44 -4.80 -10.93
C VAL A 319 11.40 -5.92 -10.96
N PRO A 320 11.23 -6.68 -9.87
CA PRO A 320 10.15 -7.66 -9.79
C PRO A 320 8.77 -6.98 -9.95
N PHE A 321 7.86 -7.66 -10.64
CA PHE A 321 6.45 -7.28 -10.77
C PHE A 321 5.58 -8.39 -10.15
N LEU A 322 5.57 -8.44 -8.82
CA LEU A 322 4.94 -9.49 -8.02
C LEU A 322 3.79 -8.96 -7.16
N LEU A 323 2.92 -8.16 -7.77
CA LEU A 323 1.67 -7.68 -7.19
C LEU A 323 0.46 -8.38 -7.84
N THR A 324 -0.69 -8.25 -7.20
CA THR A 324 -1.99 -8.50 -7.84
C THR A 324 -2.49 -7.19 -8.45
N LEU A 325 -2.70 -7.14 -9.77
CA LEU A 325 -3.39 -6.03 -10.42
C LEU A 325 -4.90 -6.26 -10.40
N ALA A 326 -5.68 -5.28 -9.96
CA ALA A 326 -7.14 -5.31 -10.04
C ALA A 326 -7.65 -4.05 -10.72
N PHE A 327 -8.47 -4.22 -11.74
CA PHE A 327 -9.14 -3.14 -12.46
C PHE A 327 -10.62 -3.17 -12.08
N SER A 328 -11.18 -2.04 -11.67
CA SER A 328 -12.60 -1.86 -11.43
C SER A 328 -13.17 -0.95 -12.51
N SER A 329 -14.29 -1.34 -13.11
CA SER A 329 -14.98 -0.50 -14.10
C SER A 329 -16.49 -0.65 -14.02
N ASN A 330 -17.18 0.44 -14.33
CA ASN A 330 -18.63 0.46 -14.54
C ASN A 330 -19.02 0.11 -15.99
N LEU A 331 -18.03 0.02 -16.87
CA LEU A 331 -18.21 -0.31 -18.28
C LEU A 331 -18.18 -1.83 -18.50
N SER A 332 -18.85 -2.28 -19.55
CA SER A 332 -18.72 -3.68 -20.00
C SER A 332 -17.29 -3.95 -20.49
N PRO A 333 -16.76 -5.18 -20.36
CA PRO A 333 -15.42 -5.50 -20.85
C PRO A 333 -15.19 -5.13 -22.31
N SER A 334 -16.19 -5.34 -23.18
CA SER A 334 -16.13 -5.01 -24.61
C SER A 334 -16.03 -3.52 -24.92
N SER A 335 -16.49 -2.66 -24.01
CA SER A 335 -16.36 -1.19 -24.14
C SER A 335 -15.04 -0.65 -23.58
N ILE A 336 -14.29 -1.46 -22.82
CA ILE A 336 -13.03 -1.04 -22.19
C ILE A 336 -11.86 -1.25 -23.15
N ALA A 337 -11.78 -2.42 -23.78
CA ALA A 337 -10.66 -2.78 -24.65
C ALA A 337 -11.05 -3.86 -25.67
N ASP A 338 -10.21 -4.06 -26.67
CA ASP A 338 -10.43 -5.11 -27.67
C ASP A 338 -10.27 -6.54 -27.08
N PRO A 339 -10.77 -7.58 -27.78
CA PRO A 339 -10.66 -8.96 -27.31
C PRO A 339 -9.23 -9.49 -27.12
N ALA A 340 -8.25 -8.96 -27.86
CA ALA A 340 -6.85 -9.37 -27.72
C ALA A 340 -6.26 -8.87 -26.40
N PHE A 341 -6.59 -7.64 -26.00
CA PHE A 341 -6.23 -7.08 -24.70
C PHE A 341 -6.95 -7.76 -23.55
N LEU A 342 -8.27 -7.95 -23.66
CA LEU A 342 -9.06 -8.63 -22.64
C LEU A 342 -8.54 -10.05 -22.35
N ARG A 343 -7.94 -10.73 -23.33
CA ARG A 343 -7.30 -12.05 -23.13
C ARG A 343 -6.14 -12.00 -22.12
N ARG A 344 -5.45 -10.87 -22.00
CA ARG A 344 -4.31 -10.68 -21.09
C ARG A 344 -4.73 -10.33 -19.66
N LEU A 345 -5.92 -9.74 -19.48
CA LEU A 345 -6.47 -9.33 -18.17
C LEU A 345 -6.96 -10.48 -17.28
N GLY A 346 -6.47 -11.72 -17.49
CA GLY A 346 -6.74 -12.85 -16.61
C GLY A 346 -8.24 -13.08 -16.35
N TYR A 347 -8.64 -12.91 -15.09
CA TYR A 347 -9.99 -13.19 -14.59
C TYR A 347 -10.91 -11.99 -14.76
N LYS A 348 -12.14 -12.24 -15.21
CA LYS A 348 -13.20 -11.23 -15.34
C LYS A 348 -14.33 -11.63 -14.42
N ILE A 349 -14.66 -10.77 -13.47
CA ILE A 349 -15.61 -11.06 -12.40
C ILE A 349 -16.71 -10.02 -12.48
N GLU A 350 -17.92 -10.50 -12.75
CA GLU A 350 -19.10 -9.66 -12.81
C GLU A 350 -19.68 -9.46 -11.41
N PHE A 351 -19.99 -8.21 -11.10
CA PHE A 351 -20.69 -7.81 -9.90
C PHE A 351 -22.11 -7.41 -10.29
N THR A 352 -23.05 -8.21 -9.82
CA THR A 352 -24.49 -8.01 -10.00
C THR A 352 -25.10 -7.41 -8.74
N PRO A 353 -26.32 -6.85 -8.81
CA PRO A 353 -27.11 -6.53 -7.61
C PRO A 353 -27.23 -7.73 -6.65
N LEU A 354 -27.51 -7.42 -5.38
CA LEU A 354 -27.78 -8.42 -4.36
C LEU A 354 -29.11 -9.13 -4.62
N GLU A 355 -29.26 -10.33 -4.06
CA GLU A 355 -30.59 -10.94 -3.94
C GLU A 355 -31.38 -10.21 -2.83
N LEU A 356 -32.71 -10.24 -2.92
CA LEU A 356 -33.59 -9.50 -2.00
C LEU A 356 -33.32 -9.84 -0.51
N ASP A 357 -33.13 -11.11 -0.19
CA ASP A 357 -32.89 -11.56 1.19
C ASP A 357 -31.56 -11.01 1.74
N GLU A 358 -30.49 -11.04 0.93
CA GLU A 358 -29.18 -10.48 1.28
C GLU A 358 -29.26 -8.95 1.45
N TYR A 359 -30.04 -8.30 0.60
CA TYR A 359 -30.25 -6.86 0.63
C TYR A 359 -31.00 -6.42 1.90
N CYS A 360 -32.09 -7.11 2.25
CA CYS A 360 -32.84 -6.86 3.48
C CYS A 360 -31.97 -7.06 4.73
N GLN A 361 -31.12 -8.09 4.74
CA GLN A 361 -30.18 -8.31 5.85
C GLN A 361 -29.20 -7.14 6.03
N LEU A 362 -28.63 -6.65 4.93
CA LEU A 362 -27.74 -5.49 4.94
C LEU A 362 -28.41 -4.23 5.50
N TRP A 363 -29.68 -3.98 5.17
CA TRP A 363 -30.46 -2.88 5.75
C TRP A 363 -30.62 -3.01 7.27
N MET A 364 -30.96 -4.19 7.76
CA MET A 364 -31.14 -4.42 9.20
C MET A 364 -29.84 -4.19 9.98
N GLU A 365 -28.72 -4.73 9.49
CA GLU A 365 -27.43 -4.58 10.16
C GLU A 365 -26.92 -3.13 10.13
N LEU A 366 -27.10 -2.41 9.01
CA LEU A 366 -26.73 -1.00 8.93
C LEU A 366 -27.63 -0.11 9.80
N ALA A 367 -28.94 -0.36 9.83
CA ALA A 367 -29.86 0.36 10.70
C ALA A 367 -29.46 0.19 12.18
N GLN A 368 -29.13 -1.03 12.60
CA GLN A 368 -28.62 -1.30 13.93
C GLN A 368 -27.30 -0.55 14.21
N SER A 369 -26.38 -0.51 13.24
CA SER A 369 -25.11 0.21 13.38
C SER A 369 -25.27 1.73 13.49
N TYR A 370 -26.37 2.27 12.96
CA TYR A 370 -26.72 3.69 13.03
C TYR A 370 -27.68 4.02 14.17
N GLU A 371 -28.04 3.03 15.01
CA GLU A 371 -29.03 3.18 16.09
C GLU A 371 -30.37 3.71 15.58
N LEU A 372 -30.83 3.16 14.44
CA LEU A 372 -32.10 3.50 13.80
C LEU A 372 -33.05 2.30 13.86
N ASP A 373 -34.32 2.59 14.16
CA ASP A 373 -35.40 1.60 14.17
C ASP A 373 -36.16 1.66 12.83
N LEU A 374 -36.32 0.51 12.16
CA LEU A 374 -37.07 0.42 10.91
C LEU A 374 -38.55 0.15 11.22
N ASP A 375 -39.45 0.95 10.63
CA ASP A 375 -40.89 0.86 10.87
C ASP A 375 -41.55 -0.43 10.31
N GLU A 376 -42.74 -0.76 10.79
CA GLU A 376 -43.52 -1.86 10.24
C GLU A 376 -43.87 -1.59 8.76
N GLY A 377 -43.59 -2.55 7.87
CA GLY A 377 -43.80 -2.39 6.42
C GLY A 377 -42.68 -1.66 5.68
N PHE A 378 -41.59 -1.26 6.35
CA PHE A 378 -40.42 -0.61 5.73
C PHE A 378 -39.92 -1.35 4.48
N PHE A 379 -39.77 -2.68 4.56
CA PHE A 379 -39.27 -3.49 3.45
C PHE A 379 -40.26 -3.61 2.29
N ASP A 380 -41.56 -3.48 2.54
CA ASP A 380 -42.56 -3.52 1.46
C ASP A 380 -42.59 -2.18 0.72
N GLN A 381 -42.50 -1.06 1.45
CA GLN A 381 -42.31 0.26 0.85
C GLN A 381 -40.99 0.34 0.07
N LEU A 382 -39.90 -0.20 0.62
CA LEU A 382 -38.60 -0.25 -0.05
C LEU A 382 -38.67 -1.00 -1.38
N LYS A 383 -39.31 -2.18 -1.42
CA LYS A 383 -39.51 -2.95 -2.66
C LYS A 383 -40.29 -2.13 -3.69
N GLN A 384 -41.37 -1.47 -3.26
CA GLN A 384 -42.16 -0.62 -4.15
C GLN A 384 -41.31 0.49 -4.79
N LEU A 385 -40.44 1.16 -4.02
CA LEU A 385 -39.56 2.21 -4.54
C LEU A 385 -38.54 1.68 -5.57
N HIS A 386 -37.99 0.48 -5.33
CA HIS A 386 -37.12 -0.19 -6.29
C HIS A 386 -37.85 -0.53 -7.60
N ASP A 387 -39.07 -1.05 -7.50
CA ASP A 387 -39.91 -1.40 -8.66
C ASP A 387 -40.32 -0.15 -9.46
N GLU A 388 -40.71 0.94 -8.78
CA GLU A 388 -41.10 2.20 -9.42
C GLU A 388 -39.94 2.86 -10.17
N THR A 389 -38.74 2.80 -9.60
CA THR A 389 -37.53 3.41 -10.22
C THR A 389 -36.74 2.46 -11.12
N GLN A 390 -37.12 1.17 -11.18
CA GLN A 390 -36.37 0.11 -11.87
C GLN A 390 -34.91 0.03 -11.41
N THR A 391 -34.67 0.31 -10.13
CA THR A 391 -33.32 0.31 -9.54
C THR A 391 -32.99 -1.07 -8.96
N GLY A 392 -31.82 -1.62 -9.28
CA GLY A 392 -31.35 -2.88 -8.68
C GLY A 392 -31.05 -2.78 -7.19
N PHE A 393 -31.00 -3.92 -6.50
CA PHE A 393 -30.62 -4.02 -5.08
C PHE A 393 -29.12 -3.80 -4.87
N PHE A 394 -28.66 -2.56 -5.02
CA PHE A 394 -27.25 -2.20 -4.91
C PHE A 394 -26.81 -2.02 -3.45
N PRO A 395 -25.71 -2.66 -3.01
CA PRO A 395 -25.25 -2.61 -1.63
C PRO A 395 -24.79 -1.22 -1.14
N CYS A 396 -24.58 -0.23 -2.02
CA CYS A 396 -24.30 1.14 -1.60
C CYS A 396 -25.54 1.87 -1.06
N LEU A 397 -26.73 1.57 -1.61
CA LEU A 397 -27.95 2.32 -1.33
C LEU A 397 -28.35 2.33 0.15
N PRO A 398 -28.32 1.21 0.90
CA PRO A 398 -28.75 1.20 2.30
C PRO A 398 -27.95 2.20 3.14
N LYS A 399 -26.63 2.27 2.93
CA LYS A 399 -25.76 3.21 3.64
C LYS A 399 -26.13 4.65 3.33
N ASP A 400 -26.31 4.97 2.05
CA ASP A 400 -26.58 6.32 1.59
C ASP A 400 -27.98 6.79 2.02
N ILE A 401 -28.99 5.96 1.82
CA ILE A 401 -30.38 6.28 2.17
C ILE A 401 -30.56 6.36 3.68
N LEU A 402 -30.02 5.42 4.47
CA LEU A 402 -30.09 5.53 5.94
C LEU A 402 -29.33 6.76 6.46
N GLY A 403 -28.23 7.15 5.81
CA GLY A 403 -27.53 8.39 6.11
C GLY A 403 -28.44 9.61 5.95
N ILE A 404 -29.12 9.70 4.81
CA ILE A 404 -30.10 10.77 4.54
C ILE A 404 -31.28 10.70 5.51
N SER A 405 -31.81 9.51 5.79
CA SER A 405 -32.89 9.31 6.77
C SER A 405 -32.49 9.83 8.15
N ARG A 406 -31.28 9.52 8.61
CA ARG A 406 -30.76 10.02 9.89
C ARG A 406 -30.68 11.54 9.91
N ASP A 407 -30.20 12.15 8.83
CA ASP A 407 -30.08 13.61 8.73
C ASP A 407 -31.47 14.28 8.76
N ILE A 408 -32.48 13.67 8.13
CA ILE A 408 -33.89 14.12 8.22
C ILE A 408 -34.40 14.02 9.66
N LEU A 409 -34.22 12.88 10.33
CA LEU A 409 -34.70 12.66 11.69
C LEU A 409 -34.06 13.61 12.70
N LEU A 410 -32.76 13.87 12.56
CA LEU A 410 -32.02 14.83 13.38
C LEU A 410 -32.51 16.26 13.16
N PHE A 411 -32.76 16.65 11.91
CA PHE A 411 -33.22 18.01 11.58
C PHE A 411 -34.64 18.29 12.08
N GLU A 412 -35.54 17.32 11.93
CA GLU A 412 -36.94 17.45 12.32
C GLU A 412 -37.17 17.15 13.82
N GLU A 413 -36.12 16.71 14.53
CA GLU A 413 -36.15 16.29 15.95
C GLU A 413 -37.15 15.14 16.25
N ILE A 414 -37.35 14.22 15.29
CA ILE A 414 -38.36 13.15 15.36
C ILE A 414 -37.71 11.78 15.65
N GLY A 415 -37.05 11.65 16.81
CA GLY A 415 -36.57 10.36 17.32
C GLY A 415 -35.62 9.59 16.38
N GLN A 416 -35.67 8.26 16.43
CA GLN A 416 -34.77 7.34 15.71
C GLN A 416 -35.51 6.39 14.75
N GLN A 417 -36.83 6.54 14.59
CA GLN A 417 -37.65 5.65 13.79
C GLN A 417 -37.68 6.10 12.32
N VAL A 418 -37.23 5.24 11.42
CA VAL A 418 -37.32 5.46 9.97
C VAL A 418 -38.68 4.99 9.47
N SER A 419 -39.64 5.92 9.44
CA SER A 419 -40.99 5.67 8.89
C SER A 419 -40.97 5.57 7.35
N ASN A 420 -42.06 5.03 6.78
CA ASN A 420 -42.24 4.96 5.33
C ASN A 420 -42.18 6.34 4.64
N GLU A 421 -42.62 7.40 5.33
CA GLU A 421 -42.53 8.78 4.83
C GLU A 421 -41.07 9.26 4.78
N VAL A 422 -40.28 8.97 5.83
CA VAL A 422 -38.86 9.33 5.88
C VAL A 422 -38.07 8.56 4.83
N LEU A 423 -38.36 7.26 4.64
CA LEU A 423 -37.74 6.45 3.59
C LEU A 423 -38.03 7.03 2.21
N THR A 424 -39.30 7.32 1.90
CA THR A 424 -39.71 7.86 0.60
C THR A 424 -39.08 9.23 0.34
N ARG A 425 -39.01 10.08 1.37
CA ARG A 425 -38.33 11.38 1.30
C ARG A 425 -36.83 11.22 1.06
N ALA A 426 -36.15 10.32 1.79
CA ALA A 426 -34.73 10.07 1.62
C ALA A 426 -34.42 9.51 0.21
N TRP A 427 -35.27 8.60 -0.28
CA TRP A 427 -35.18 8.06 -1.63
C TRP A 427 -35.29 9.15 -2.71
N GLY A 428 -36.30 10.01 -2.61
CA GLY A 428 -36.50 11.12 -3.55
C GLY A 428 -35.44 12.22 -3.48
N LEU A 429 -34.72 12.34 -2.34
CA LEU A 429 -33.57 13.24 -2.23
C LEU A 429 -32.30 12.64 -2.83
N TYR A 430 -32.16 11.32 -2.81
CA TYR A 430 -30.98 10.62 -3.35
C TYR A 430 -31.04 10.46 -4.86
N PHE A 431 -32.18 10.00 -5.38
CA PHE A 431 -32.38 9.85 -6.81
C PHE A 431 -32.86 11.17 -7.39
N THR A 432 -32.08 11.75 -8.31
CA THR A 432 -32.54 12.90 -9.08
C THR A 432 -33.70 12.47 -9.97
N VAL A 433 -34.78 13.26 -9.97
CA VAL A 433 -35.81 13.15 -11.01
C VAL A 433 -35.19 13.78 -12.25
N ASP A 434 -34.62 12.95 -13.13
CA ASP A 434 -34.30 13.39 -14.47
C ASP A 434 -35.64 13.59 -15.20
N GLU A 435 -36.04 14.85 -15.45
CA GLU A 435 -37.15 15.19 -16.35
C GLU A 435 -36.82 14.86 -17.82
#